data_AF-A0A0Q8DQ15-F1
#
_entry.id   AF-A0A0Q8DQ15-F1
#
_cell.length_a   1.000
_cell.length_b   1.000
_cell.length_c   1.000
_cell.angle_alpha   90.00
_cell.angle_beta   90.00
_cell.angle_gamma   90.00
#
_symmetry.space_group_name_H-M   'P 1'
#
loop_
_entity.id
_entity.type
_entity.pdbx_description
1 polymer ?
#
loop_
_entity_poly.entity_id
_entity_poly.type
_entity_poly.pdbx_seq_one_letter_code
_entity_poly.pdbx_strand_id
1 'polypeptide(L)' 'MSARIAISSQVASHVLWSENQGGYPAGSFTTKLLAAWSSADYVNAARLSAGWPEYGAALDLLGQPGGVEQLRKIAGGAA' A
#
# COMPACT_ATOMS: atom_id res chain seq x y z
N MET A 1 -15.44 4.26 -16.11
CA MET A 1 -14.09 3.66 -16.20
C MET A 1 -13.26 4.28 -15.07
N SER A 2 -13.05 3.57 -13.96
CA SER A 2 -12.21 4.09 -12.88
C SER A 2 -10.75 4.01 -13.33
N ALA A 3 -10.02 5.12 -13.26
CA ALA A 3 -8.59 5.15 -13.54
C ALA A 3 -7.87 4.17 -12.59
N ARG A 4 -6.99 3.31 -13.13
CA ARG A 4 -6.08 2.53 -12.30
C ARG A 4 -5.15 3.52 -11.60
N ILE A 5 -5.21 3.59 -10.27
CA ILE A 5 -4.27 4.38 -9.48
C ILE A 5 -2.87 3.78 -9.69
N ALA A 6 -1.93 4.60 -10.16
CA ALA A 6 -0.55 4.18 -10.32
C ALA A 6 0.16 4.17 -8.96
N ILE A 7 0.74 3.04 -8.58
CA ILE A 7 1.51 2.88 -7.33
C ILE A 7 2.97 3.21 -7.63
N SER A 8 3.53 4.17 -6.90
CA SER A 8 4.95 4.51 -6.96
C SER A 8 5.82 3.47 -6.24
N SER A 9 7.10 3.43 -6.62
CA SER A 9 8.09 2.58 -5.95
C SER A 9 8.22 2.88 -4.45
N GLN A 10 8.04 4.14 -4.05
CA GLN A 10 8.05 4.57 -2.66
C GLN A 10 6.87 4.00 -1.88
N VAL A 11 5.64 4.18 -2.37
CA VAL A 11 4.44 3.64 -1.71
C VAL A 11 4.49 2.12 -1.62
N ALA A 12 4.93 1.45 -2.68
CA ALA A 12 5.14 0.00 -2.66
C ALA A 12 6.15 -0.42 -1.60
N SER A 13 7.26 0.30 -1.46
CA SER A 13 8.29 0.01 -0.44
C SER A 13 7.76 0.18 0.99
N HIS A 14 6.96 1.22 1.23
CA HIS A 14 6.36 1.47 2.54
C HIS A 14 5.35 0.38 2.94
N VAL A 15 4.50 -0.04 2.00
CA VAL A 15 3.48 -1.09 2.24
C VAL A 15 4.12 -2.46 2.43
N LEU A 16 5.15 -2.79 1.64
CA LEU A 16 5.93 -4.01 1.88
C LEU A 16 6.58 -3.99 3.26
N TRP A 17 7.08 -2.84 3.70
CA TRP A 17 7.74 -2.72 5.00
C TRP A 17 6.76 -2.89 6.15
N SER A 18 5.55 -2.30 6.07
CA SER A 18 4.55 -2.45 7.13
C SER A 18 4.09 -3.90 7.34
N GLU A 19 4.20 -4.73 6.31
CA GLU A 19 3.75 -6.13 6.31
C GLU A 19 4.91 -7.12 6.43
N ASN A 20 6.12 -6.65 6.78
CA ASN A 20 7.34 -7.46 6.91
C ASN A 20 7.73 -8.22 5.62
N GLN A 21 7.41 -7.67 4.44
CA GLN A 21 7.68 -8.27 3.13
C GLN A 21 8.92 -7.69 2.40
N GLY A 22 9.68 -6.82 3.07
CA GLY A 22 10.84 -6.09 2.51
C GLY A 22 10.55 -4.59 2.37
N GLY A 23 11.35 -3.85 1.60
CA GLY A 23 11.18 -2.40 1.44
C GLY A 23 11.82 -1.58 2.57
N TYR A 24 11.43 -0.32 2.69
CA TYR A 24 11.97 0.62 3.68
C TYR A 24 10.84 1.36 4.41
N PRO A 25 11.06 1.76 5.67
CA PRO A 25 10.03 2.43 6.46
C PRO A 25 9.67 3.78 5.89
N ALA A 26 8.39 4.13 6.01
CA ALA A 26 7.93 5.47 5.77
C ALA A 26 8.25 6.42 6.95
N GLY A 27 7.98 7.71 6.75
CA GLY A 27 7.98 8.67 7.85
C GLY A 27 6.91 8.37 8.91
N SER A 28 7.06 8.95 10.10
CA SER A 28 6.23 8.63 11.29
C SER A 28 4.72 8.77 11.08
N PHE A 29 4.29 9.76 10.30
CA PHE A 29 2.88 9.93 9.93
C PHE A 29 2.37 8.74 9.12
N THR A 30 3.05 8.41 8.02
CA THR A 30 2.66 7.31 7.13
C THR A 30 2.72 5.96 7.83
N THR A 31 3.69 5.74 8.71
CA THR A 31 3.75 4.52 9.53
C THR A 31 2.50 4.38 10.41
N LYS A 32 2.05 5.46 11.05
CA LYS A 32 0.80 5.45 11.83
C LYS A 32 -0.44 5.28 10.95
N LEU A 33 -0.43 5.86 9.76
CA LEU A 33 -1.49 5.67 8.77
C LEU A 33 -1.62 4.20 8.35
N LEU A 34 -0.51 3.52 8.05
CA LEU A 34 -0.50 2.09 7.71
C LEU A 34 -0.96 1.22 8.89
N ALA A 35 -0.53 1.55 10.12
CA ALA A 35 -1.03 0.89 11.32
C ALA A 35 -2.54 1.10 11.52
N ALA A 36 -3.07 2.28 11.18
CA ALA A 36 -4.50 2.55 11.22
C ALA A 36 -5.29 1.66 10.25
N TRP A 37 -4.76 1.40 9.04
CA TRP A 37 -5.37 0.43 8.12
C TRP A 37 -5.42 -0.99 8.69
N SER A 38 -4.34 -1.43 9.34
CA SER A 38 -4.28 -2.75 10.00
C SER A 38 -5.36 -2.94 11.08
N SER A 39 -5.84 -1.84 11.66
CA SER A 39 -6.89 -1.85 12.70
C SER A 39 -8.27 -1.44 12.18
N ALA A 40 -8.41 -1.08 10.90
CA ALA A 40 -9.64 -0.54 10.35
C ALA A 40 -10.63 -1.64 9.96
N ASP A 41 -11.91 -1.46 10.31
CA ASP A 41 -13.00 -2.19 9.67
C ASP A 41 -13.14 -1.79 8.19
N TYR A 42 -13.98 -2.52 7.45
CA TYR A 42 -14.18 -2.29 6.01
C TYR A 42 -14.61 -0.85 5.67
N VAL A 43 -15.46 -0.21 6.50
CA VAL A 43 -15.96 1.14 6.24
C VAL A 43 -14.86 2.18 6.44
N ASN A 44 -14.08 2.03 7.51
CA ASN A 44 -12.97 2.94 7.80
C ASN A 44 -11.79 2.71 6.84
N ALA A 45 -11.52 1.47 6.43
CA ALA A 45 -10.55 1.16 5.38
C ALA A 45 -10.92 1.84 4.06
N ALA A 46 -12.20 1.82 3.68
CA ALA A 46 -12.69 2.52 2.49
C ALA A 46 -12.49 4.05 2.57
N ARG A 47 -12.71 4.65 3.75
CA ARG A 47 -12.45 6.08 3.99
C ARG A 47 -10.96 6.42 3.89
N LEU A 48 -10.10 5.57 4.46
CA LEU A 48 -8.65 5.72 4.35
C LEU A 48 -8.21 5.61 2.88
N SER A 49 -8.73 4.63 2.13
CA SER A 49 -8.46 4.50 0.69
C SER A 49 -8.95 5.70 -0.12
N ALA A 50 -10.04 6.36 0.27
CA ALA A 50 -10.48 7.58 -0.38
C ALA A 50 -9.55 8.78 -0.10
N GLY A 51 -8.99 8.87 1.11
CA GLY A 51 -8.05 9.93 1.51
C GLY A 51 -6.62 9.73 0.99
N TRP A 52 -6.20 8.48 0.84
CA TRP A 52 -4.85 8.07 0.42
C TRP A 52 -4.93 6.96 -0.65
N PRO A 53 -5.39 7.31 -1.87
CA PRO A 53 -5.75 6.33 -2.90
C PRO A 53 -4.59 5.46 -3.35
N GLU A 54 -3.37 5.98 -3.37
CA GLU A 54 -2.19 5.21 -3.77
C GLU A 54 -1.82 4.11 -2.77
N TYR A 55 -1.88 4.41 -1.48
CA TYR A 55 -1.69 3.42 -0.41
C TYR A 55 -2.85 2.42 -0.37
N GLY A 56 -4.09 2.89 -0.57
CA GLY A 56 -5.24 2.00 -0.70
C GLY A 56 -5.10 1.01 -1.85
N ALA A 57 -4.64 1.48 -3.03
CA ALA A 57 -4.38 0.61 -4.17
C ALA A 57 -3.24 -0.39 -3.92
N ALA A 58 -2.18 0.03 -3.21
CA ALA A 58 -1.08 -0.85 -2.86
C ALA A 58 -1.50 -1.92 -1.84
N LEU A 59 -2.31 -1.57 -0.83
CA LEU A 59 -2.85 -2.53 0.14
C LEU A 59 -3.84 -3.50 -0.52
N ASP A 60 -4.69 -3.02 -1.43
CA ASP A 60 -5.57 -3.89 -2.22
C ASP A 60 -4.77 -4.86 -3.09
N LEU A 61 -3.73 -4.37 -3.79
CA LEU A 61 -2.84 -5.22 -4.58
C LEU A 61 -2.16 -6.28 -3.70
N LEU A 62 -1.67 -5.91 -2.51
CA LEU A 62 -1.03 -6.85 -1.58
C LEU A 62 -1.94 -8.03 -1.22
N GLY A 63 -3.24 -7.79 -1.06
CA GLY A 63 -4.22 -8.82 -0.72
C GLY A 63 -4.60 -9.75 -1.88
N GLN A 64 -4.20 -9.45 -3.11
CA GLN A 64 -4.47 -10.27 -4.28
C GLN A 64 -3.47 -11.44 -4.40
N PRO A 65 -3.85 -12.56 -5.04
CA PRO A 65 -2.90 -13.62 -5.38
C PRO A 65 -1.72 -13.08 -6.21
N GLY A 66 -0.49 -13.25 -5.72
CA GLY A 66 0.72 -12.71 -6.38
C GLY A 66 0.97 -11.21 -6.13
N GLY A 67 0.18 -10.59 -5.24
CA GLY A 67 0.25 -9.17 -4.92
C GLY A 67 1.59 -8.72 -4.36
N VAL A 68 2.19 -9.53 -3.48
CA VAL A 68 3.50 -9.27 -2.88
C VAL A 68 4.59 -9.19 -3.96
N GLU A 69 4.62 -10.14 -4.88
CA GLU A 69 5.60 -10.17 -5.99
C GLU A 69 5.42 -8.97 -6.90
N GLN A 70 4.18 -8.58 -7.20
CA GLN A 70 3.90 -7.42 -8.03
C GLN A 70 4.33 -6.12 -7.33
N LEU A 71 4.06 -5.96 -6.04
CA LEU A 71 4.53 -4.81 -5.26
C LEU A 71 6.06 -4.75 -5.18
N ARG A 72 6.74 -5.89 -5.05
CA ARG A 72 8.21 -5.93 -5.08
C ARG A 72 8.79 -5.45 -6.41
N LYS A 73 8.15 -5.80 -7.54
CA LYS A 73 8.55 -5.30 -8.87
C LYS A 73 8.41 -3.78 -8.95
N ILE A 74 7.27 -3.24 -8.51
CA ILE A 74 7.02 -1.80 -8.47
C ILE A 74 8.04 -1.09 -7.57
N ALA A 75 8.29 -1.62 -6.37
CA ALA A 75 9.28 -1.09 -5.42
C ALA A 75 10.70 -1.07 -6.00
N GLY A 76 11.07 -2.10 -6.77
CA GLY A 76 12.35 -2.18 -7.47
C GLY A 76 12.47 -1.31 -8.72
N GLY A 77 11.42 -0.55 -9.09
CA GLY A 77 11.40 0.28 -10.30
C GLY A 77 11.16 -0.51 -11.59
N ALA A 78 10.77 -1.79 -11.50
CA ALA A 78 10.29 -2.59 -12.62
C ALA A 78 8.76 -2.48 -12.69
N ALA A 79 8.26 -1.33 -13.14
CA ALA A 79 6.84 -1.09 -13.41
C ALA A 79 6.61 -0.85 -14.90
#